data_AF-A0A8R7QDE7-F1
#
_entry.id   AF-A0A8R7QDE7-F1
#
_cell.length_a   1.000
_cell.length_b   1.000
_cell.length_c   1.000
_cell.angle_alpha   90.00
_cell.angle_beta   90.00
_cell.angle_gamma   90.00
#
_symmetry.space_group_name_H-M   'P 1'
#
loop_
_entity.id
_entity.type
_entity.pdbx_description
1 polymer ?
#
loop_
_entity_poly.entity_id
_entity_poly.type
_entity_poly.pdbx_seq_one_letter_code
_entity_poly.pdbx_strand_id
1 'polypeptide(L)'
;MSDKMLSEKERAVRERLYFLDGTPYTRAKVAERERDKVRRLVEALLDKRNDVEDRVDELEEIVHWQSICEGVEWYYHLNITVKTKEAANDAGSTSLFFVEVARDSNDITGYYINTFSRVDTDGQDRGATCNGCINNKSNGMKHPRAASFKGGHKNIRFPLGFGPCNGKQWVDSRNTVW
;
A
#
# COMPACT_ATOMS: atom_id res chain seq x y z
N MET A 1 18.57 -18.25 -35.96
CA MET A 1 19.37 -17.45 -35.02
C MET A 1 19.47 -18.24 -33.74
N SER A 2 20.66 -18.68 -33.35
CA SER A 2 20.88 -19.53 -32.18
C SER A 2 20.74 -18.69 -30.92
N ASP A 3 19.77 -19.03 -30.07
CA ASP A 3 19.63 -18.47 -28.73
C ASP A 3 20.87 -18.88 -27.95
N LYS A 4 21.81 -17.94 -27.77
CA LYS A 4 23.06 -18.19 -27.06
C LYS A 4 22.70 -18.41 -25.59
N MET A 5 22.68 -19.66 -25.13
CA MET A 5 22.45 -19.99 -23.72
C MET A 5 23.46 -19.21 -22.86
N LEU A 6 22.95 -18.37 -21.98
CA LEU A 6 23.75 -17.62 -21.01
C LEU A 6 24.45 -18.61 -20.08
N SER A 7 25.71 -18.33 -19.75
CA SER A 7 26.39 -19.07 -18.67
C SER A 7 25.69 -18.85 -17.33
N GLU A 8 25.87 -19.76 -16.38
CA GLU A 8 25.25 -19.64 -15.05
C GLU A 8 25.60 -18.31 -14.35
N LYS A 9 26.83 -17.82 -14.55
CA LYS A 9 27.27 -16.53 -14.00
C LYS A 9 26.53 -15.36 -14.65
N GLU A 10 26.38 -15.37 -15.98
CA GLU A 10 25.65 -14.31 -16.69
C GLU A 10 24.17 -14.33 -16.31
N ARG A 11 23.57 -15.52 -16.12
CA ARG A 11 22.21 -15.65 -15.60
C ARG A 11 22.08 -15.07 -14.19
N ALA A 12 22.98 -15.43 -13.28
CA ALA A 12 22.97 -14.92 -11.91
C ALA A 12 23.17 -13.40 -11.84
N VAL A 13 24.04 -12.83 -12.70
CA VAL A 13 24.21 -11.38 -12.82
C VAL A 13 22.95 -10.73 -13.37
N ARG A 14 22.32 -11.32 -14.40
CA ARG A 14 21.10 -10.79 -14.99
C ARG A 14 19.93 -10.80 -14.01
N GLU A 15 19.75 -11.90 -13.26
CA GLU A 15 18.71 -12.01 -12.22
C GLU A 15 18.89 -11.03 -11.06
N ARG A 16 20.12 -10.55 -10.82
CA ARG A 16 20.42 -9.53 -9.80
C ARG A 16 20.30 -8.10 -10.27
N LEU A 17 20.43 -7.85 -11.57
CA LEU A 17 20.47 -6.50 -12.15
C LEU A 17 19.22 -6.15 -12.97
N TYR A 18 18.45 -7.14 -13.38
CA TYR A 18 17.29 -6.97 -14.25
C TYR A 18 16.09 -7.79 -13.76
N PHE A 19 14.89 -7.25 -13.99
CA PHE A 19 13.63 -7.98 -13.94
C PHE A 19 13.62 -9.10 -15.00
N LEU A 20 12.70 -10.06 -14.86
CA LEU A 20 12.54 -11.18 -15.80
C LEU A 20 12.25 -10.73 -17.23
N ASP A 21 11.64 -9.56 -17.41
CA ASP A 21 11.37 -8.94 -18.73
C ASP A 21 12.60 -8.22 -19.33
N GLY A 22 13.74 -8.22 -18.63
CA GLY A 22 14.97 -7.56 -19.06
C GLY A 22 15.07 -6.08 -18.69
N THR A 23 14.09 -5.52 -17.98
CA THR A 23 14.15 -4.14 -17.47
C THR A 23 15.17 -4.06 -16.32
N PRO A 24 16.05 -3.04 -16.26
CA PRO A 24 17.01 -2.93 -15.15
C PRO A 24 16.32 -2.63 -13.82
N TYR A 25 16.86 -3.18 -12.72
CA TYR A 25 16.50 -2.80 -11.36
C TYR A 25 17.03 -1.40 -11.07
N THR A 26 16.28 -0.40 -11.48
CA THR A 26 16.45 0.96 -11.01
C THR A 26 15.46 1.22 -9.88
N ARG A 27 15.83 2.11 -8.96
CA ARG A 27 14.97 2.51 -7.84
C ARG A 27 13.58 3.00 -8.31
N ALA A 28 13.56 3.80 -9.38
CA ALA A 28 12.33 4.29 -9.98
C ALA A 28 11.46 3.15 -10.51
N LYS A 29 12.06 2.17 -11.22
CA LYS A 29 11.32 1.02 -11.75
C LYS A 29 10.81 0.08 -10.66
N VAL A 30 11.57 -0.10 -9.59
CA VAL A 30 11.10 -0.83 -8.41
C VAL A 30 9.89 -0.11 -7.79
N ALA A 31 9.98 1.20 -7.57
CA ALA A 31 8.89 1.97 -6.99
C ALA A 31 7.63 2.00 -7.89
N GLU A 32 7.78 2.12 -9.21
CA GLU A 32 6.70 2.04 -10.20
C GLU A 32 6.02 0.67 -10.14
N ARG A 33 6.79 -0.42 -10.15
CA ARG A 33 6.24 -1.77 -10.09
C ARG A 33 5.51 -2.05 -8.77
N GLU A 34 6.03 -1.54 -7.65
CA GLU A 34 5.36 -1.66 -6.36
C GLU A 34 4.09 -0.80 -6.30
N ARG A 35 4.09 0.40 -6.89
CA ARG A 35 2.88 1.21 -7.09
C ARG A 35 1.80 0.43 -7.81
N ASP A 36 2.15 -0.18 -8.94
CA ASP A 36 1.22 -0.93 -9.77
C ASP A 36 0.66 -2.15 -9.03
N LYS A 37 1.49 -2.83 -8.23
CA LYS A 37 1.03 -3.92 -7.37
C LYS A 37 0.03 -3.45 -6.33
N VAL A 38 0.35 -2.37 -5.61
CA VAL A 38 -0.54 -1.80 -4.59
C VAL A 38 -1.83 -1.32 -5.23
N ARG A 39 -1.76 -0.70 -6.41
CA ARG A 39 -2.94 -0.28 -7.18
C ARG A 39 -3.86 -1.45 -7.51
N ARG A 40 -3.31 -2.50 -8.14
CA ARG A 40 -4.10 -3.71 -8.48
C ARG A 40 -4.70 -4.37 -7.25
N LEU A 41 -3.98 -4.36 -6.13
CA LEU A 41 -4.47 -4.87 -4.85
C LEU A 41 -5.68 -4.05 -4.37
N VAL A 42 -5.58 -2.73 -4.35
CA VAL A 42 -6.67 -1.84 -3.93
C VAL A 42 -7.88 -1.96 -4.86
N GLU A 43 -7.67 -2.00 -6.18
CA GLU A 43 -8.73 -2.21 -7.18
C GLU A 43 -9.47 -3.53 -6.92
N ALA A 44 -8.75 -4.65 -6.79
CA ALA A 44 -9.37 -5.95 -6.53
C ALA A 44 -10.14 -6.01 -5.20
N LEU A 45 -9.63 -5.34 -4.15
CA LEU A 45 -10.30 -5.26 -2.86
C LEU A 45 -11.54 -4.35 -2.91
N LEU A 46 -11.49 -3.28 -3.71
CA LEU A 46 -12.61 -2.37 -3.92
C LEU A 46 -13.71 -3.04 -4.75
N ASP A 47 -13.36 -3.74 -5.83
CA ASP A 47 -14.29 -4.55 -6.63
C ASP A 47 -15.02 -5.57 -5.77
N LYS A 48 -14.28 -6.32 -4.94
CA LYS A 48 -14.87 -7.29 -4.01
C LYS A 48 -15.84 -6.64 -3.03
N ARG A 49 -15.54 -5.43 -2.54
CA ARG A 49 -16.43 -4.68 -1.65
C ARG A 49 -17.68 -4.20 -2.40
N ASN A 50 -17.49 -3.68 -3.61
CA ASN A 50 -18.56 -3.21 -4.47
C ASN A 50 -19.56 -4.31 -4.79
N ASP A 51 -19.09 -5.52 -5.10
CA ASP A 51 -19.94 -6.69 -5.36
C ASP A 51 -20.80 -7.06 -4.13
N VAL A 52 -20.26 -6.89 -2.92
CA VAL A 52 -20.96 -7.22 -1.66
C VAL A 52 -21.94 -6.13 -1.26
N GLU A 53 -21.61 -4.86 -1.51
CA GLU A 53 -22.39 -3.70 -1.08
C GLU A 53 -23.30 -3.12 -2.18
N ASP A 54 -23.34 -3.73 -3.37
CA ASP A 54 -24.04 -3.22 -4.57
C ASP A 54 -23.66 -1.76 -4.90
N ARG A 55 -22.34 -1.49 -4.87
CA ARG A 55 -21.75 -0.18 -5.16
C ARG A 55 -21.01 -0.20 -6.48
N VAL A 56 -20.68 1.00 -6.97
CA VAL A 56 -19.92 1.21 -8.21
C VAL A 56 -18.80 2.24 -7.98
N ASP A 57 -18.16 2.13 -6.82
CA ASP A 57 -17.06 3.00 -6.39
C ASP A 57 -15.80 2.70 -7.24
N GLU A 58 -15.18 3.72 -7.82
CA GLU A 58 -13.98 3.55 -8.65
C GLU A 58 -12.76 4.19 -7.99
N LEU A 59 -11.63 3.47 -7.94
CA LEU A 59 -10.36 4.02 -7.50
C LEU A 59 -9.87 5.07 -8.50
N GLU A 60 -9.72 6.32 -8.05
CA GLU A 60 -9.14 7.38 -8.88
C GLU A 60 -7.61 7.44 -8.72
N GLU A 61 -7.14 7.58 -7.47
CA GLU A 61 -5.71 7.73 -7.19
C GLU A 61 -5.33 7.12 -5.85
N ILE A 62 -4.11 6.59 -5.76
CA ILE A 62 -3.46 6.31 -4.48
C ILE A 62 -2.60 7.53 -4.11
N VAL A 63 -3.11 8.36 -3.21
CA VAL A 63 -2.45 9.59 -2.73
C VAL A 63 -1.23 9.24 -1.90
N HIS A 64 -1.38 8.33 -0.94
CA HIS A 64 -0.29 7.86 -0.10
C HIS A 64 -0.44 6.38 0.23
N TRP A 65 0.69 5.69 0.37
CA TRP A 65 0.72 4.39 1.03
C TRP A 65 1.95 4.26 1.91
N GLN A 66 1.78 3.48 2.97
CA GLN A 66 2.84 3.06 3.87
C GLN A 66 2.56 1.64 4.35
N SER A 67 3.57 0.77 4.26
CA SER A 67 3.54 -0.49 4.99
C SER A 67 4.01 -0.27 6.43
N ILE A 68 3.31 -0.85 7.39
CA ILE A 68 3.70 -0.92 8.79
C ILE A 68 3.68 -2.37 9.26
N CYS A 69 4.52 -2.70 10.24
CA CYS A 69 4.46 -3.98 10.94
C CYS A 69 4.17 -3.71 12.41
N GLU A 70 3.18 -4.40 12.98
CA GLU A 70 2.90 -4.38 14.41
C GLU A 70 2.89 -5.81 14.95
N GLY A 71 3.88 -6.16 15.78
CA GLY A 71 4.07 -7.54 16.22
C GLY A 71 4.54 -8.43 15.06
N VAL A 72 3.70 -9.38 14.64
CA VAL A 72 3.94 -10.26 13.49
C VAL A 72 3.05 -9.92 12.28
N GLU A 73 2.14 -8.96 12.45
CA GLU A 73 1.15 -8.60 11.46
C GLU A 73 1.61 -7.44 10.59
N TRP A 74 1.31 -7.53 9.30
CA TRP A 74 1.63 -6.51 8.31
C TRP A 74 0.36 -5.79 7.85
N TYR A 75 0.44 -4.47 7.84
CA TYR A 75 -0.64 -3.60 7.39
C TYR A 75 -0.15 -2.65 6.31
N TYR A 76 -0.97 -2.45 5.29
CA TYR A 76 -0.89 -1.30 4.43
C TYR A 76 -1.84 -0.23 4.91
N HIS A 77 -1.29 0.95 5.17
CA HIS A 77 -2.04 2.17 5.40
C HIS A 77 -2.05 2.95 4.10
N LEU A 78 -3.25 3.18 3.56
CA LEU A 78 -3.46 3.78 2.25
C LEU A 78 -4.36 5.00 2.38
N ASN A 79 -4.03 6.06 1.65
CA ASN A 79 -4.92 7.16 1.37
C ASN A 79 -5.23 7.09 -0.11
N ILE A 80 -6.50 6.87 -0.41
CA ILE A 80 -6.98 6.73 -1.78
C ILE A 80 -8.09 7.73 -2.01
N THR A 81 -8.21 8.18 -3.24
CA THR A 81 -9.36 8.91 -3.70
C THR A 81 -10.27 7.98 -4.48
N VAL A 82 -11.56 8.08 -4.20
CA VAL A 82 -12.58 7.24 -4.82
C VAL A 82 -13.64 8.14 -5.44
N LYS A 83 -14.03 7.80 -6.66
CA LYS A 83 -15.20 8.37 -7.32
C LYS A 83 -16.41 7.55 -6.91
N THR A 84 -17.28 8.16 -6.12
CA THR A 84 -18.60 7.60 -5.81
C THR A 84 -19.60 8.13 -6.84
N LYS A 85 -20.58 7.31 -7.26
CA LYS A 85 -21.68 7.78 -8.13
C LYS A 85 -22.84 8.42 -7.36
N GLU A 86 -22.66 8.72 -6.08
CA GLU A 86 -23.71 9.31 -5.24
C GLU A 86 -23.81 10.83 -5.45
N ALA A 87 -24.37 11.22 -6.59
CA ALA A 87 -25.37 12.29 -6.73
C ALA A 87 -25.53 12.62 -8.22
N ALA A 88 -26.73 12.38 -8.75
CA ALA A 88 -27.10 12.62 -10.13
C ALA A 88 -27.03 14.09 -10.61
N ASN A 89 -26.46 15.03 -9.84
CA ASN A 89 -26.50 16.46 -10.14
C ASN A 89 -25.21 17.26 -9.84
N ASP A 90 -24.11 16.64 -9.43
CA ASP A 90 -22.83 17.36 -9.28
C ASP A 90 -21.68 16.54 -9.87
N ALA A 91 -20.79 17.22 -10.57
CA ALA A 91 -19.58 16.64 -11.17
C ALA A 91 -18.88 15.76 -10.14
N GLY A 92 -18.73 14.46 -10.45
CA GLY A 92 -18.35 13.39 -9.52
C GLY A 92 -17.42 13.85 -8.39
N SER A 93 -17.97 13.88 -7.17
CA SER A 93 -17.22 14.35 -6.01
C SER A 93 -16.18 13.30 -5.60
N THR A 94 -14.91 13.58 -5.88
CA THR A 94 -13.80 12.77 -5.40
C THR A 94 -13.68 12.89 -3.88
N SER A 95 -13.84 11.77 -3.17
CA SER A 95 -13.69 11.72 -1.71
C SER A 95 -12.41 11.00 -1.31
N LEU A 96 -11.73 11.50 -0.26
CA LEU A 96 -10.53 10.89 0.30
C LEU A 96 -10.91 9.83 1.34
N PHE A 97 -10.36 8.64 1.18
CA PHE A 97 -10.53 7.51 2.09
C PHE A 97 -9.19 7.07 2.66
N PHE A 98 -9.22 6.66 3.92
CA PHE A 98 -8.19 5.83 4.51
C PHE A 98 -8.61 4.37 4.41
N VAL A 99 -7.67 3.56 3.94
CA VAL A 99 -7.85 2.11 3.83
C VAL A 99 -6.72 1.41 4.58
N GLU A 100 -7.10 0.53 5.50
CA GLU A 100 -6.17 -0.42 6.12
C GLU A 100 -6.38 -1.79 5.48
N VAL A 101 -5.32 -2.31 4.86
CA VAL A 101 -5.31 -3.67 4.32
C VAL A 101 -4.38 -4.51 5.16
N ALA A 102 -4.87 -5.65 5.62
CA ALA A 102 -4.06 -6.66 6.29
C ALA A 102 -3.83 -7.86 5.38
N ARG A 103 -2.74 -8.56 5.63
CA ARG A 103 -2.48 -9.86 5.02
C ARG A 103 -3.20 -10.95 5.82
N ASP A 104 -3.75 -11.94 5.14
CA ASP A 104 -4.25 -13.13 5.80
C ASP A 104 -3.04 -13.97 6.28
N SER A 105 -3.03 -14.35 7.56
CA SER A 105 -1.98 -15.20 8.12
C SER A 105 -2.11 -16.65 7.68
N ASN A 106 -3.30 -17.08 7.25
CA ASN A 106 -3.59 -18.43 6.76
C ASN A 106 -3.47 -18.54 5.24
N ASP A 107 -3.59 -17.43 4.51
CA ASP A 107 -3.36 -17.35 3.06
C ASP A 107 -2.21 -16.39 2.76
N ILE A 108 -1.06 -16.97 2.42
CA ILE A 108 0.18 -16.27 2.08
C ILE A 108 -0.06 -15.24 0.94
N THR A 109 -1.08 -15.44 0.11
CA THR A 109 -1.46 -14.54 -0.98
C THR A 109 -2.71 -13.69 -0.68
N GLY A 110 -3.39 -13.95 0.43
CA GLY A 110 -4.65 -13.33 0.80
C GLY A 110 -4.47 -11.95 1.42
N TYR A 111 -5.30 -11.02 0.99
CA TYR A 111 -5.42 -9.69 1.57
C TYR A 111 -6.89 -9.38 1.83
N TYR A 112 -7.15 -8.58 2.86
CA TYR A 112 -8.49 -8.10 3.17
C TYR A 112 -8.46 -6.69 3.75
N ILE A 113 -9.56 -5.97 3.55
CA ILE A 113 -9.75 -4.63 4.12
C ILE A 113 -10.15 -4.79 5.58
N ASN A 114 -9.34 -4.28 6.50
CA ASN A 114 -9.74 -4.08 7.90
C ASN A 114 -10.65 -2.85 8.03
N THR A 115 -10.32 -1.80 7.29
CA THR A 115 -10.91 -0.47 7.46
C THR A 115 -11.02 0.22 6.12
N PHE A 116 -12.20 0.79 5.86
CA PHE A 116 -12.45 1.68 4.75
C PHE A 116 -13.23 2.87 5.30
N SER A 117 -12.57 4.00 5.52
CA SER A 117 -13.17 5.14 6.21
C SER A 117 -12.88 6.42 5.46
N ARG A 118 -13.92 7.21 5.21
CA ARG A 118 -13.76 8.57 4.69
C ARG A 118 -12.94 9.38 5.70
N VAL A 119 -12.01 10.17 5.21
CA VAL A 119 -11.20 11.07 6.05
C VAL A 119 -11.61 12.48 5.71
N ASP A 120 -12.21 13.17 6.69
CA ASP A 120 -12.63 14.55 6.50
C ASP A 120 -11.38 15.45 6.48
N THR A 121 -11.30 16.27 5.44
CA THR A 121 -10.18 17.17 5.20
C THR A 121 -10.23 18.46 6.02
N ASP A 122 -11.31 18.65 6.77
CA ASP A 122 -11.75 19.95 7.27
C ASP A 122 -11.13 20.31 8.63
N GLY A 123 -10.05 19.61 9.00
CA GLY A 123 -9.19 19.96 10.13
C GLY A 123 -9.77 19.70 11.53
N GLN A 124 -11.01 19.21 11.64
CA GLN A 124 -11.62 18.87 12.94
C GLN A 124 -11.28 17.46 13.44
N ASP A 125 -10.98 16.53 12.53
CA ASP A 125 -10.36 15.28 12.92
C ASP A 125 -8.87 15.51 13.11
N ARG A 126 -8.46 15.65 14.38
CA ARG A 126 -7.09 15.34 14.78
C ARG A 126 -6.90 13.85 14.49
N GLY A 127 -6.56 13.54 13.24
CA GLY A 127 -6.35 12.18 12.77
C GLY A 127 -5.50 11.42 13.77
N ALA A 128 -5.87 10.17 14.04
CA ALA A 128 -5.21 9.43 15.10
C ALA A 128 -3.72 9.27 14.83
N THR A 129 -2.93 9.34 15.90
CA THR A 129 -1.48 9.12 15.81
C THR A 129 -1.20 7.65 15.51
N CYS A 130 -0.87 7.34 14.26
CA CYS A 130 -0.33 6.04 13.89
C CYS A 130 1.19 6.04 14.11
N ASN A 131 1.66 5.34 15.14
CA ASN A 131 3.09 5.28 15.47
C ASN A 131 3.92 4.65 14.35
N GLY A 132 3.36 3.66 13.63
CA GLY A 132 4.04 3.03 12.49
C GLY A 132 4.30 4.02 11.35
N CYS A 133 3.28 4.80 10.99
CA CYS A 133 3.42 5.87 9.98
C CYS A 133 4.36 6.98 10.46
N ILE A 134 4.26 7.41 11.73
CA ILE A 134 5.14 8.43 12.32
C ILE A 134 6.60 7.97 12.35
N ASN A 135 6.87 6.74 12.80
CA ASN A 135 8.22 6.18 12.87
C ASN A 135 8.84 6.03 11.48
N ASN A 136 8.02 5.70 10.47
CA ASN A 136 8.43 5.69 9.07
C ASN A 136 8.48 7.11 8.45
N LYS A 137 8.20 8.16 9.23
CA LYS A 137 8.19 9.58 8.86
C LYS A 137 7.09 9.98 7.86
N SER A 138 5.99 9.24 7.77
CA SER A 138 4.90 9.44 6.78
C SER A 138 4.01 10.62 7.13
N ASN A 139 4.59 11.81 7.08
CA ASN A 139 3.95 13.07 7.49
C ASN A 139 2.72 13.45 6.63
N GLY A 140 2.61 12.94 5.40
CA GLY A 140 1.45 13.17 4.53
C GLY A 140 0.29 12.20 4.74
N MET A 141 0.49 11.15 5.54
CA MET A 141 -0.51 10.12 5.76
C MET A 141 -1.63 10.65 6.67
N LYS A 142 -2.87 10.63 6.19
CA LYS A 142 -4.05 11.02 6.96
C LYS A 142 -4.76 9.78 7.52
N HIS A 143 -5.07 9.78 8.80
CA HIS A 143 -5.73 8.68 9.49
C HIS A 143 -7.10 9.11 10.02
N PRO A 144 -8.11 8.22 10.01
CA PRO A 144 -9.35 8.41 10.74
C PRO A 144 -9.08 8.26 12.25
N ARG A 145 -10.14 8.18 13.07
CA ARG A 145 -10.00 7.92 14.51
C ARG A 145 -9.28 6.58 14.76
N ALA A 146 -8.56 6.49 15.88
CA ALA A 146 -7.70 5.35 16.18
C ALA A 146 -8.48 4.03 16.22
N ALA A 147 -9.69 4.07 16.79
CA ALA A 147 -10.57 2.91 16.88
C ALA A 147 -11.01 2.36 15.51
N SER A 148 -10.82 3.11 14.42
CA SER A 148 -11.24 2.70 13.09
C SER A 148 -10.28 1.71 12.44
N PHE A 149 -9.02 1.60 12.87
CA PHE A 149 -7.98 0.76 12.24
C PHE A 149 -7.22 -0.07 13.28
N LYS A 150 -6.56 -1.16 12.87
CA LYS A 150 -5.91 -2.10 13.81
C LYS A 150 -4.41 -1.85 14.01
N GLY A 151 -3.70 -1.42 12.97
CA GLY A 151 -2.25 -1.30 12.97
C GLY A 151 -1.75 0.09 13.38
N GLY A 152 -0.69 0.17 14.19
CA GLY A 152 -0.01 1.44 14.50
C GLY A 152 -0.38 2.06 15.84
N HIS A 153 -1.10 1.33 16.68
CA HIS A 153 -1.39 1.73 18.07
C HIS A 153 -0.18 1.57 18.97
N LYS A 154 0.71 0.64 18.66
CA LYS A 154 1.94 0.44 19.44
C LYS A 154 3.08 1.29 18.90
N ASN A 155 3.76 2.00 19.79
CA ASN A 155 5.00 2.69 19.45
C ASN A 155 6.17 1.71 19.39
N ILE A 156 6.18 0.90 18.34
CA ILE A 156 7.31 0.03 18.04
C ILE A 156 8.32 0.86 17.24
N ARG A 157 9.23 1.53 17.96
CA ARG A 157 10.44 2.08 17.33
C ARG A 157 11.32 0.90 16.95
N PHE A 158 11.15 0.37 15.75
CA PHE A 158 12.23 -0.43 15.19
C PHE A 158 13.26 0.52 14.57
N PRO A 159 14.46 0.65 15.15
CA PRO A 159 15.56 1.25 14.43
C PRO A 159 15.87 0.30 13.27
N LEU A 160 15.64 0.75 12.03
CA LEU A 160 16.27 0.19 10.83
C LEU A 160 16.24 -1.36 10.75
N GLY A 161 15.11 -1.97 10.39
CA GLY A 161 15.12 -3.32 9.80
C GLY A 161 15.55 -4.49 10.71
N PHE A 162 15.32 -4.43 12.02
CA PHE A 162 15.57 -5.56 12.94
C PHE A 162 14.32 -5.94 13.75
N GLY A 163 13.24 -6.33 13.07
CA GLY A 163 12.03 -6.89 13.70
C GLY A 163 11.71 -8.30 13.15
N PRO A 164 10.81 -9.06 13.80
CA PRO A 164 10.39 -10.40 13.33
C PRO A 164 9.77 -10.39 11.91
N CYS A 165 9.55 -9.21 11.34
CA CYS A 165 9.01 -8.97 10.03
C CYS A 165 10.07 -8.97 8.90
N ASN A 166 11.36 -9.22 9.18
CA ASN A 166 12.50 -9.08 8.27
C ASN A 166 12.52 -9.90 6.95
N GLY A 167 11.44 -10.61 6.59
CA GLY A 167 11.40 -11.42 5.37
C GLY A 167 11.35 -10.61 4.07
N LYS A 168 10.62 -9.48 4.04
CA LYS A 168 10.48 -8.57 2.87
C LYS A 168 10.08 -7.18 3.36
N GLN A 169 10.99 -6.21 3.30
CA GLN A 169 10.61 -4.80 3.49
C GLN A 169 9.79 -4.37 2.28
N TRP A 170 8.50 -4.10 2.49
CA TRP A 170 7.65 -3.55 1.44
C TRP A 170 8.12 -2.13 1.10
N VAL A 171 8.15 -1.80 -0.19
CA VAL A 171 8.60 -0.49 -0.66
C VAL A 171 7.48 0.52 -0.41
N ASP A 172 7.77 1.56 0.37
CA ASP A 172 6.85 2.65 0.63
C ASP A 172 6.97 3.76 -0.42
N SER A 173 6.04 4.70 -0.37
CA SER A 173 5.99 5.87 -1.27
C SER A 173 7.22 6.80 -1.18
N ARG A 174 8.05 6.70 -0.12
CA ARG A 174 9.17 7.61 0.17
C ARG A 174 10.56 6.96 0.17
N ASN A 175 10.66 5.64 0.00
CA ASN A 175 11.90 4.93 -0.29
C ASN A 175 12.43 5.21 -1.71
N THR A 176 12.07 6.35 -2.30
CA THR A 176 12.51 6.93 -3.58
C THR A 176 13.61 8.00 -3.45
N VAL A 177 14.02 8.42 -2.24
CA VAL A 177 15.19 9.29 -2.02
C VAL A 177 16.06 8.75 -0.89
N TRP A 178 17.38 8.67 -1.11
CA TRP A 178 18.56 8.33 -0.27
C TRP A 178 19.60 7.64 -1.16
#